data_AF-A0A3R6SLC8-F1
#
_entry.id   AF-A0A3R6SLC8-F1
#
_cell.length_a   1.000
_cell.length_b   1.000
_cell.length_c   1.000
_cell.angle_alpha   90.00
_cell.angle_beta   90.00
_cell.angle_gamma   90.00
#
_symmetry.space_group_name_H-M   'P 1'
#
loop_
_entity.id
_entity.type
_entity.pdbx_description
1 polymer ?
#
loop_
_entity_poly.entity_id
_entity_poly.type
_entity_poly.pdbx_seq_one_letter_code
_entity_poly.pdbx_strand_id
1 'polypeptide(L)'
;MSFTFFEALIVGILYYLAYCEFSIPFIGAGWQDPVTIGFLIGLVYGDVKTGLVVGASIGMMYISNIAVGGNLPSDGVLAACVTVPISIKFGLDATTAVAFSIPFAVLGTFVDNGRRLVNGMWNRRAVTHVENEQYKKLWVDAILGPSVVSMLFRIVPLTLLLWLFGGAAGDIVSQLPAWLSNGLSVIGGMLPGLGLVLCVNFMGKKELLPYFLVGFYAITLGKVSIVFVALIGVCLAFLHVQFSASRFEEDDEEDYEEEYEEDDTSQSIYGDGCAFKSKGHLYWWGFKFCCFFRISQCLEYFYGTGIGYMMLEPLKRVYQENREGYKTAILRHLQPFITNPSWGAALVTGSIAMEEDIAKHGDPSGEKGEAIQTFKTSLMGPLAGIGDSFEGSIMMPLFKSICYPLALAGNVLGAFPYVLWFGWMTIVALFMDKLGYEQGRKGIAKLINSPIVNKVLYGAGVLGIMMMGALSASYVSLNIKIGWETSMGATDVASIVNGLIPSFFTLLFLGICYLLLSKGKSFVKVLIGVVIFGLLGSLIGIV
;
A
#
# COMPACT_ATOMS: atom_id res chain seq x y z
N MET A 1 19.36 -12.05 27.71
CA MET A 1 18.89 -10.65 27.60
C MET A 1 17.37 -10.67 27.58
N SER A 2 16.70 -9.83 28.36
CA SER A 2 15.24 -9.69 28.35
C SER A 2 14.83 -8.32 27.80
N PHE A 3 13.58 -8.19 27.36
CA PHE A 3 12.99 -6.89 27.07
C PHE A 3 12.47 -6.27 28.35
N THR A 4 12.86 -5.03 28.62
CA THR A 4 12.23 -4.25 29.67
C THR A 4 10.82 -3.88 29.23
N PHE A 5 9.93 -3.66 30.21
CA PHE A 5 8.57 -3.21 29.91
C PHE A 5 8.56 -1.90 29.11
N PHE A 6 9.50 -0.98 29.40
CA PHE A 6 9.58 0.31 28.72
C PHE A 6 9.99 0.19 27.25
N GLU A 7 10.98 -0.67 26.95
CA GLU A 7 11.36 -0.98 25.55
C GLU A 7 10.17 -1.58 24.78
N ALA A 8 9.46 -2.54 25.37
CA ALA A 8 8.29 -3.16 24.77
C ALA A 8 7.11 -2.19 24.59
N LEU A 9 6.96 -1.23 25.52
CA LEU A 9 5.94 -0.19 25.44
C LEU A 9 6.21 0.81 24.31
N ILE A 10 7.46 1.25 24.15
CA ILE A 10 7.84 2.16 23.06
C ILE A 10 7.56 1.52 21.70
N VAL A 11 7.94 0.24 21.52
CA VAL A 11 7.67 -0.48 20.27
C VAL A 11 6.16 -0.62 20.03
N GLY A 12 5.38 -0.88 21.09
CA GLY A 12 3.91 -0.83 21.05
C GLY A 12 3.36 0.52 20.57
N ILE A 13 3.88 1.62 21.11
CA ILE A 13 3.49 2.98 20.73
C ILE A 13 3.86 3.27 19.27
N LEU A 14 5.05 2.87 18.82
CA LEU A 14 5.47 3.04 17.42
C LEU A 14 4.54 2.28 16.47
N TYR A 15 4.13 1.07 16.82
CA TYR A 15 3.15 0.29 16.05
C TYR A 15 1.79 1.00 15.95
N TYR A 16 1.31 1.57 17.06
CA TYR A 16 0.09 2.38 17.06
C TYR A 16 0.24 3.63 16.19
N LEU A 17 1.35 4.38 16.33
CA LEU A 17 1.59 5.61 15.58
C LEU A 17 1.74 5.35 14.07
N ALA A 18 2.28 4.19 13.67
CA ALA A 18 2.29 3.77 12.27
C ALA A 18 0.88 3.67 11.69
N TYR A 19 -0.08 3.24 12.49
CA TYR A 19 -1.45 3.04 12.02
C TYR A 19 -2.46 3.91 12.75
N CYS A 20 -2.04 5.10 13.18
CA CYS A 20 -2.98 6.04 13.77
C CYS A 20 -3.99 6.49 12.70
N GLU A 21 -5.15 6.95 13.16
CA GLU A 21 -6.25 7.37 12.27
C GLU A 21 -5.90 8.65 11.47
N PHE A 22 -4.80 9.32 11.82
CA PHE A 22 -4.25 10.47 11.11
C PHE A 22 -3.20 10.01 10.08
N SER A 23 -3.44 10.25 8.81
CA SER A 23 -2.50 9.94 7.72
C SER A 23 -1.65 11.17 7.39
N ILE A 24 -0.49 11.38 8.00
CA ILE A 24 0.42 12.49 7.64
C ILE A 24 1.77 11.95 7.12
N PRO A 25 2.60 12.79 6.46
CA PRO A 25 3.85 12.30 5.87
C PRO A 25 4.79 11.63 6.88
N PHE A 26 4.79 12.08 8.13
CA PHE A 26 5.72 11.59 9.15
C PHE A 26 5.05 10.97 10.37
N ILE A 27 3.77 10.59 10.30
CA ILE A 27 3.01 9.83 11.32
C ILE A 27 1.84 9.14 10.60
N GLY A 28 1.41 7.97 11.07
CA GLY A 28 0.32 7.24 10.42
C GLY A 28 0.78 6.69 9.08
N ALA A 29 0.05 6.95 7.99
CA ALA A 29 0.36 6.44 6.65
C ALA A 29 1.84 6.57 6.27
N GLY A 30 2.52 7.67 6.59
CA GLY A 30 3.95 7.85 6.33
C GLY A 30 4.90 6.86 7.00
N TRP A 31 4.47 6.22 8.08
CA TRP A 31 5.22 5.23 8.86
C TRP A 31 4.79 3.78 8.59
N GLN A 32 3.83 3.55 7.70
CA GLN A 32 3.28 2.21 7.42
C GLN A 32 4.15 1.33 6.54
N ASP A 33 5.47 1.42 6.74
CA ASP A 33 6.43 0.55 6.08
C ASP A 33 7.38 -0.11 7.08
N PRO A 34 7.71 -1.40 6.86
CA PRO A 34 8.73 -2.09 7.65
C PRO A 34 10.05 -1.34 7.76
N VAL A 35 10.49 -0.65 6.70
CA VAL A 35 11.78 0.08 6.71
C VAL A 35 11.73 1.32 7.59
N THR A 36 10.62 2.07 7.56
CA THR A 36 10.43 3.26 8.39
C THR A 36 10.40 2.86 9.86
N ILE A 37 9.70 1.77 10.17
CA ILE A 37 9.60 1.24 11.53
C ILE A 37 10.92 0.66 11.99
N GLY A 38 11.64 -0.03 11.10
CA GLY A 38 13.01 -0.50 11.37
C GLY A 38 13.95 0.65 11.71
N PHE A 39 13.88 1.76 10.99
CA PHE A 39 14.61 2.99 11.30
C PHE A 39 14.25 3.55 12.68
N LEU A 40 12.95 3.71 12.99
CA LEU A 40 12.48 4.26 14.27
C LEU A 40 12.87 3.37 15.46
N ILE A 41 12.76 2.05 15.32
CA ILE A 41 13.22 1.11 16.34
C ILE A 41 14.74 1.15 16.46
N GLY A 42 15.47 1.23 15.35
CA GLY A 42 16.92 1.41 15.34
C GLY A 42 17.35 2.65 16.13
N LEU A 43 16.63 3.77 16.03
CA LEU A 43 16.87 4.96 16.83
C LEU A 43 16.64 4.72 18.33
N VAL A 44 15.58 3.99 18.70
CA VAL A 44 15.27 3.67 20.10
C VAL A 44 16.35 2.79 20.73
N TYR A 45 16.89 1.83 19.98
CA TYR A 45 17.88 0.86 20.48
C TYR A 45 19.34 1.28 20.22
N GLY A 46 19.58 2.38 19.50
CA GLY A 46 20.90 2.90 19.18
C GLY A 46 21.63 2.22 18.01
N ASP A 47 20.97 1.30 17.29
CA ASP A 47 21.51 0.64 16.09
C ASP A 47 20.58 0.85 14.88
N VAL A 48 20.75 2.03 14.25
CA VAL A 48 19.99 2.45 13.07
C VAL A 48 20.31 1.58 11.86
N LYS A 49 21.57 1.14 11.70
CA LYS A 49 22.00 0.39 10.52
C LYS A 49 21.32 -0.98 10.48
N THR A 50 21.36 -1.72 11.59
CA THR A 50 20.68 -3.02 11.68
C THR A 50 19.17 -2.84 11.54
N GLY A 51 18.59 -1.80 12.16
CA GLY A 51 17.18 -1.46 12.02
C GLY A 51 16.74 -1.24 10.57
N LEU A 52 17.51 -0.45 9.81
CA LEU A 52 17.26 -0.18 8.39
C LEU A 52 17.38 -1.44 7.53
N VAL A 53 18.47 -2.20 7.70
CA VAL A 53 18.73 -3.39 6.89
C VAL A 53 17.68 -4.46 7.13
N VAL A 54 17.35 -4.76 8.39
CA VAL A 54 16.33 -5.76 8.74
C VAL A 54 14.94 -5.27 8.30
N GLY A 55 14.61 -3.99 8.54
CA GLY A 55 13.36 -3.39 8.12
C GLY A 55 13.16 -3.43 6.61
N ALA A 56 14.17 -3.08 5.83
CA ALA A 56 14.13 -3.15 4.37
C ALA A 56 14.01 -4.59 3.84
N SER A 57 14.70 -5.55 4.47
CA SER A 57 14.60 -6.97 4.11
C SER A 57 13.20 -7.53 4.33
N ILE A 58 12.57 -7.20 5.46
CA ILE A 58 11.16 -7.52 5.72
C ILE A 58 10.28 -6.78 4.70
N GLY A 59 10.55 -5.50 4.45
CA GLY A 59 9.85 -4.65 3.50
C GLY A 59 9.84 -5.21 2.07
N MET A 60 10.95 -5.79 1.60
CA MET A 60 11.06 -6.40 0.28
C MET A 60 10.11 -7.60 0.11
N MET A 61 9.93 -8.41 1.15
CA MET A 61 8.96 -9.52 1.11
C MET A 61 7.53 -9.01 0.94
N TYR A 62 7.20 -7.88 1.57
CA TYR A 62 5.87 -7.27 1.55
C TYR A 62 5.76 -6.07 0.60
N ILE A 63 6.63 -5.98 -0.41
CA ILE A 63 6.70 -4.84 -1.33
C ILE A 63 5.40 -4.64 -2.12
N SER A 64 4.71 -5.73 -2.45
CA SER A 64 3.44 -5.76 -3.20
C SER A 64 2.20 -5.99 -2.32
N ASN A 65 2.30 -5.70 -1.03
CA ASN A 65 1.21 -5.99 -0.10
C ASN A 65 0.14 -4.88 -0.18
N ILE A 66 -0.91 -5.16 -0.95
CA ILE A 66 -1.99 -4.21 -1.27
C ILE A 66 -3.26 -4.62 -0.55
N ALA A 67 -3.91 -3.66 0.10
CA ALA A 67 -5.18 -3.87 0.77
C ALA A 67 -6.36 -3.69 -0.20
N VAL A 68 -6.61 -4.69 -1.04
CA VAL A 68 -7.75 -4.66 -1.98
C VAL A 68 -9.06 -4.65 -1.20
N GLY A 69 -9.94 -3.68 -1.50
CA GLY A 69 -11.19 -3.53 -0.76
C GLY A 69 -10.99 -3.29 0.75
N GLY A 70 -9.84 -2.71 1.12
CA GLY A 70 -9.51 -2.40 2.50
C GLY A 70 -9.18 -3.61 3.37
N ASN A 71 -9.00 -4.82 2.80
CA ASN A 71 -8.57 -6.00 3.54
C ASN A 71 -7.06 -6.24 3.36
N LEU A 72 -6.30 -6.18 4.45
CA LEU A 72 -4.85 -6.31 4.42
C LEU A 72 -4.43 -7.80 4.42
N PRO A 73 -3.68 -8.29 3.40
CA PRO A 73 -3.29 -9.70 3.32
C PRO A 73 -2.26 -10.12 4.38
N SER A 74 -1.40 -9.20 4.79
CA SER A 74 -0.35 -9.41 5.78
C SER A 74 0.07 -8.08 6.39
N ASP A 75 0.50 -8.06 7.65
CA ASP A 75 0.96 -6.85 8.32
C ASP A 75 2.48 -6.84 8.45
N GLY A 76 3.16 -6.29 7.44
CA GLY A 76 4.62 -6.16 7.47
C GLY A 76 5.12 -5.24 8.58
N VAL A 77 4.32 -4.28 9.05
CA VAL A 77 4.72 -3.32 10.08
C VAL A 77 4.75 -4.00 11.44
N LEU A 78 3.73 -4.79 11.80
CA LEU A 78 3.78 -5.62 13.01
C LEU A 78 4.95 -6.60 12.95
N ALA A 79 5.20 -7.20 11.78
CA ALA A 79 6.33 -8.08 11.56
C ALA A 79 7.67 -7.39 11.87
N ALA A 80 7.85 -6.15 11.40
CA ALA A 80 9.03 -5.34 11.71
C ALA A 80 9.09 -4.95 13.20
N CYS A 81 7.96 -4.58 13.82
CA CYS A 81 7.89 -4.24 15.24
C CYS A 81 8.34 -5.38 16.15
N VAL A 82 8.09 -6.63 15.78
CA VAL A 82 8.54 -7.79 16.57
C VAL A 82 9.99 -8.16 16.22
N THR A 83 10.29 -8.29 14.93
CA THR A 83 11.56 -8.88 14.47
C THR A 83 12.74 -7.93 14.59
N VAL A 84 12.60 -6.64 14.29
CA VAL A 84 13.72 -5.68 14.34
C VAL A 84 14.33 -5.57 15.74
N PRO A 85 13.57 -5.36 16.84
CA PRO A 85 14.17 -5.23 18.16
C PRO A 85 14.80 -6.55 18.64
N ILE A 86 14.24 -7.70 18.25
CA ILE A 86 14.84 -9.02 18.48
C ILE A 86 16.17 -9.13 17.72
N SER A 87 16.22 -8.68 16.47
CA SER A 87 17.43 -8.73 15.65
C SER A 87 18.54 -7.86 16.23
N ILE A 88 18.21 -6.67 16.72
CA ILE A 88 19.19 -5.78 17.37
C ILE A 88 19.70 -6.37 18.70
N LYS A 89 18.82 -6.93 19.55
CA LYS A 89 19.23 -7.49 20.86
C LYS A 89 19.97 -8.83 20.76
N PHE A 90 19.55 -9.71 19.86
CA PHE A 90 20.04 -11.08 19.79
C PHE A 90 20.92 -11.35 18.56
N GLY A 91 21.16 -10.34 17.72
CA GLY A 91 22.08 -10.44 16.59
C GLY A 91 21.57 -11.34 15.47
N LEU A 92 20.25 -11.36 15.21
CA LEU A 92 19.72 -12.05 14.03
C LEU A 92 20.21 -11.35 12.76
N ASP A 93 20.78 -12.13 11.84
CA ASP A 93 21.04 -11.64 10.50
C ASP A 93 19.73 -11.33 9.76
N ALA A 94 19.80 -10.45 8.77
CA ALA A 94 18.62 -9.97 8.05
C ALA A 94 17.83 -11.10 7.37
N THR A 95 18.51 -12.16 6.94
CA THR A 95 17.91 -13.28 6.21
C THR A 95 17.08 -14.14 7.15
N THR A 96 17.63 -14.50 8.31
CA THR A 96 16.91 -15.22 9.36
C THR A 96 15.76 -14.38 9.94
N ALA A 97 15.96 -13.07 10.08
CA ALA A 97 14.96 -12.13 10.56
C ALA A 97 13.71 -12.12 9.66
N VAL A 98 13.86 -12.11 8.33
CA VAL A 98 12.71 -12.14 7.40
C VAL A 98 11.85 -13.37 7.63
N ALA A 99 12.46 -14.55 7.71
CA ALA A 99 11.73 -15.79 7.96
C ALA A 99 11.02 -15.80 9.33
N PHE A 100 11.67 -15.27 10.37
CA PHE A 100 11.08 -15.13 11.71
C PHE A 100 9.88 -14.18 11.73
N SER A 101 9.84 -13.20 10.82
CA SER A 101 8.79 -12.16 10.78
C SER A 101 7.43 -12.66 10.26
N ILE A 102 7.40 -13.78 9.51
CA ILE A 102 6.23 -14.26 8.78
C ILE A 102 5.00 -14.52 9.66
N PRO A 103 5.11 -15.26 10.79
CA PRO A 103 3.95 -15.55 11.64
C PRO A 103 3.33 -14.26 12.21
N PHE A 104 4.18 -13.28 12.56
CA PHE A 104 3.74 -12.00 13.11
C PHE A 104 3.02 -11.16 12.06
N ALA A 105 3.44 -11.22 10.79
CA ALA A 105 2.73 -10.56 9.71
C ALA A 105 1.30 -11.07 9.53
N VAL A 106 1.10 -12.39 9.63
CA VAL A 106 -0.24 -12.99 9.57
C VAL A 106 -1.06 -12.60 10.80
N LEU A 107 -0.46 -12.64 12.00
CA LEU A 107 -1.14 -12.23 13.23
C LEU A 107 -1.64 -10.77 13.19
N GLY A 108 -0.91 -9.86 12.55
CA GLY A 108 -1.33 -8.46 12.46
C GLY A 108 -2.62 -8.26 11.66
N THR A 109 -2.90 -9.13 10.69
CA THR A 109 -4.18 -9.11 9.96
C THR A 109 -5.37 -9.39 10.88
N PHE A 110 -5.20 -10.28 11.86
CA PHE A 110 -6.23 -10.55 12.87
C PHE A 110 -6.39 -9.39 13.83
N VAL A 111 -5.29 -8.71 14.20
CA VAL A 111 -5.33 -7.50 15.03
C VAL A 111 -6.11 -6.39 14.32
N ASP A 112 -5.82 -6.13 13.03
CA ASP A 112 -6.53 -5.09 12.28
C ASP A 112 -8.01 -5.46 12.05
N ASN A 113 -8.31 -6.72 11.70
CA ASN A 113 -9.70 -7.16 11.55
C ASN A 113 -10.48 -7.09 12.87
N GLY A 114 -9.85 -7.43 14.00
CA GLY A 114 -10.43 -7.27 15.33
C GLY A 114 -10.77 -5.81 15.65
N ARG A 115 -9.85 -4.88 15.38
CA ARG A 115 -10.10 -3.43 15.50
C ARG A 115 -11.26 -2.98 14.61
N ARG A 116 -11.28 -3.40 13.34
CA ARG A 116 -12.33 -3.01 12.37
C ARG A 116 -13.70 -3.54 12.74
N LEU A 117 -13.77 -4.72 13.36
CA LEU A 117 -15.01 -5.29 13.89
C LEU A 117 -15.59 -4.42 15.00
N VAL A 118 -14.76 -4.04 15.98
CA VAL A 118 -15.19 -3.17 17.09
C VAL A 118 -15.62 -1.80 16.57
N ASN A 119 -14.94 -1.26 15.57
CA ASN A 119 -15.22 0.08 15.06
C ASN A 119 -16.63 0.27 14.46
N GLY A 120 -17.33 -0.80 14.09
CA GLY A 120 -18.73 -0.71 13.62
C GLY A 120 -19.69 -0.11 14.66
N MET A 121 -19.36 -0.19 15.96
CA MET A 121 -20.16 0.44 17.01
C MET A 121 -20.20 1.98 16.92
N TRP A 122 -19.10 2.58 16.46
CA TRP A 122 -18.98 4.05 16.38
C TRP A 122 -19.84 4.62 15.26
N ASN A 123 -20.01 3.91 14.14
CA ASN A 123 -20.91 4.35 13.08
C ASN A 123 -22.36 4.39 13.56
N ARG A 124 -22.85 3.31 14.19
CA ARG A 124 -24.20 3.26 14.77
C ARG A 124 -24.45 4.41 15.75
N ARG A 125 -23.46 4.71 16.58
CA ARG A 125 -23.51 5.86 17.50
C ARG A 125 -23.49 7.21 16.77
N ALA A 126 -22.72 7.35 15.70
CA ALA A 126 -22.68 8.55 14.87
C ALA A 126 -24.05 8.84 14.24
N VAL A 127 -24.73 7.83 13.71
CA VAL A 127 -26.10 7.96 13.18
C VAL A 127 -27.04 8.52 14.26
N THR A 128 -27.06 7.93 15.46
CA THR A 128 -27.88 8.43 16.58
C THR A 128 -27.52 9.86 16.98
N HIS A 129 -26.24 10.24 16.97
CA HIS A 129 -25.88 11.63 17.27
C HIS A 129 -26.36 12.60 16.19
N VAL A 130 -26.33 12.23 14.90
CA VAL A 130 -26.86 13.06 13.81
C VAL A 130 -28.38 13.19 13.90
N GLU A 131 -29.08 12.10 14.23
CA GLU A 131 -30.53 12.12 14.43
C GLU A 131 -30.97 13.10 15.53
N ASN A 132 -30.14 13.23 16.57
CA ASN A 132 -30.33 14.14 17.70
C ASN A 132 -29.69 15.53 17.51
N GLU A 133 -29.21 15.88 16.30
CA GLU A 133 -28.54 17.14 15.99
C GLU A 133 -27.25 17.42 16.81
N GLN A 134 -26.60 16.37 17.33
CA GLN A 134 -25.41 16.45 18.17
C GLN A 134 -24.11 16.38 17.36
N TYR A 135 -23.98 17.22 16.32
CA TYR A 135 -22.87 17.16 15.35
C TYR A 135 -21.47 17.26 15.96
N LYS A 136 -21.30 18.01 17.06
CA LYS A 136 -20.01 18.12 17.77
C LYS A 136 -19.52 16.79 18.33
N LYS A 137 -20.42 15.85 18.62
CA LYS A 137 -20.06 14.53 19.16
C LYS A 137 -19.51 13.59 18.11
N LEU A 138 -19.73 13.84 16.81
CA LEU A 138 -19.20 13.01 15.73
C LEU A 138 -17.67 12.98 15.71
N TRP A 139 -16.99 13.99 16.27
CA TRP A 139 -15.54 13.94 16.43
C TRP A 139 -15.10 12.75 17.32
N VAL A 140 -15.92 12.41 18.33
CA VAL A 140 -15.66 11.27 19.21
C VAL A 140 -15.87 9.96 18.45
N ASP A 141 -16.93 9.88 17.64
CA ASP A 141 -17.26 8.65 16.93
C ASP A 141 -16.35 8.41 15.73
N ALA A 142 -15.92 9.47 15.05
CA ALA A 142 -14.99 9.37 13.95
C ALA A 142 -13.56 9.19 14.47
N ILE A 143 -13.04 10.12 15.28
CA ILE A 143 -11.61 10.18 15.56
C ILE A 143 -11.27 9.53 16.89
N LEU A 144 -11.78 10.06 18.01
CA LEU A 144 -11.28 9.71 19.34
C LEU A 144 -11.54 8.24 19.69
N GLY A 145 -12.77 7.78 19.52
CA GLY A 145 -13.21 6.43 19.85
C GLY A 145 -12.43 5.37 19.08
N PRO A 146 -12.46 5.38 17.73
CA PRO A 146 -11.66 4.50 16.90
C PRO A 146 -10.16 4.57 17.18
N SER A 147 -9.62 5.77 17.46
CA SER A 147 -8.21 5.92 17.83
C SER A 147 -7.85 5.22 19.15
N VAL A 148 -8.72 5.28 20.16
CA VAL A 148 -8.54 4.58 21.44
C VAL A 148 -8.64 3.07 21.25
N VAL A 149 -9.60 2.60 20.45
CA VAL A 149 -9.71 1.15 20.11
C VAL A 149 -8.44 0.69 19.41
N SER A 150 -7.99 1.43 18.39
CA SER A 150 -6.73 1.17 17.67
C SER A 150 -5.53 1.13 18.61
N MET A 151 -5.44 2.06 19.56
CA MET A 151 -4.39 2.13 20.57
C MET A 151 -4.36 0.87 21.45
N LEU A 152 -5.51 0.45 21.97
CA LEU A 152 -5.61 -0.74 22.83
C LEU A 152 -5.27 -2.03 22.07
N PHE A 153 -5.80 -2.19 20.85
CA PHE A 153 -5.55 -3.39 20.03
C PHE A 153 -4.10 -3.50 19.55
N ARG A 154 -3.36 -2.39 19.44
CA ARG A 154 -1.98 -2.39 18.95
C ARG A 154 -0.94 -2.36 20.06
N ILE A 155 -1.06 -1.43 21.01
CA ILE A 155 -0.06 -1.26 22.08
C ILE A 155 -0.08 -2.48 23.00
N VAL A 156 -1.25 -2.86 23.53
CA VAL A 156 -1.33 -3.86 24.61
C VAL A 156 -0.82 -5.23 24.16
N PRO A 157 -1.30 -5.83 23.05
CA PRO A 157 -0.85 -7.17 22.67
C PRO A 157 0.64 -7.20 22.31
N LEU A 158 1.14 -6.18 21.60
CA LEU A 158 2.54 -6.12 21.18
C LEU A 158 3.49 -5.91 22.37
N THR A 159 3.14 -5.03 23.30
CA THR A 159 3.92 -4.81 24.51
C THR A 159 3.97 -6.07 25.37
N LEU A 160 2.84 -6.76 25.57
CA LEU A 160 2.82 -8.03 26.31
C LEU A 160 3.63 -9.13 25.60
N LEU A 161 3.53 -9.23 24.26
CA LEU A 161 4.29 -10.18 23.46
C LEU A 161 5.80 -10.00 23.69
N LEU A 162 6.32 -8.78 23.50
CA LEU A 162 7.75 -8.52 23.64
C LEU A 162 8.23 -8.63 25.08
N TRP A 163 7.45 -8.13 26.05
CA TRP A 163 7.82 -8.16 27.45
C TRP A 163 7.85 -9.58 28.04
N LEU A 164 6.84 -10.40 27.75
CA LEU A 164 6.72 -11.76 28.31
C LEU A 164 7.52 -12.79 27.52
N PHE A 165 7.51 -12.70 26.19
CA PHE A 165 8.04 -13.75 25.30
C PHE A 165 9.25 -13.31 24.46
N GLY A 166 9.56 -12.02 24.42
CA GLY A 166 10.70 -11.55 23.61
C GLY A 166 12.05 -12.10 24.09
N GLY A 167 12.19 -12.45 25.38
CA GLY A 167 13.37 -13.14 25.91
C GLY A 167 13.56 -14.56 25.33
N ALA A 168 12.47 -15.29 25.10
CA ALA A 168 12.50 -16.65 24.56
C ALA A 168 13.01 -16.67 23.10
N ALA A 169 12.94 -15.54 22.39
CA ALA A 169 13.53 -15.43 21.06
C ALA A 169 15.05 -15.64 21.11
N GLY A 170 15.74 -15.15 22.14
CA GLY A 170 17.17 -15.38 22.32
C GLY A 170 17.53 -16.85 22.52
N ASP A 171 16.72 -17.57 23.30
CA ASP A 171 16.91 -19.00 23.55
C ASP A 171 16.71 -19.81 22.26
N ILE A 172 15.66 -19.50 21.50
CA ILE A 172 15.40 -20.09 20.19
C ILE A 172 16.61 -19.87 19.29
N VAL A 173 17.11 -18.65 19.17
CA VAL A 173 18.25 -18.31 18.29
C VAL A 173 19.52 -19.04 18.70
N SER A 174 19.83 -19.09 19.99
CA SER A 174 21.06 -19.74 20.49
C SER A 174 21.05 -21.27 20.34
N GLN A 175 19.87 -21.89 20.22
CA GLN A 175 19.71 -23.34 20.13
C GLN A 175 19.30 -23.82 18.71
N LEU A 176 19.32 -22.93 17.71
CA LEU A 176 18.96 -23.30 16.33
C LEU A 176 19.92 -24.37 15.78
N PRO A 177 19.42 -25.57 15.40
CA PRO A 177 20.23 -26.55 14.70
C PRO A 177 20.76 -25.99 13.36
N ALA A 178 21.96 -26.38 12.96
CA ALA A 178 22.59 -25.87 11.73
C ALA A 178 21.73 -26.08 10.48
N TRP A 179 21.04 -27.21 10.35
CA TRP A 179 20.14 -27.48 9.23
C TRP A 179 18.96 -26.49 9.17
N LEU A 180 18.43 -26.08 10.33
CA LEU A 180 17.31 -25.15 10.42
C LEU A 180 17.78 -23.72 10.14
N SER A 181 18.93 -23.33 10.70
CA SER A 181 19.54 -22.03 10.42
C SER A 181 19.89 -21.87 8.94
N ASN A 182 20.46 -22.90 8.31
CA ASN A 182 20.74 -22.91 6.88
C ASN A 182 19.45 -22.82 6.06
N GLY A 183 18.42 -23.61 6.41
CA GLY A 183 17.12 -23.56 5.75
C GLY A 183 16.46 -22.18 5.85
N LEU A 184 16.48 -21.54 7.02
CA LEU A 184 15.95 -20.19 7.22
C LEU A 184 16.73 -19.13 6.41
N SER A 185 18.05 -19.28 6.30
CA SER A 185 18.89 -18.40 5.48
C SER A 185 18.58 -18.56 3.99
N VAL A 186 18.45 -19.79 3.50
CA VAL A 186 18.01 -20.04 2.12
C VAL A 186 16.64 -19.41 1.86
N ILE A 187 15.68 -19.64 2.75
CA ILE A 187 14.33 -19.10 2.64
C ILE A 187 14.39 -17.57 2.60
N GLY A 188 15.06 -16.93 3.56
CA GLY A 188 15.16 -15.48 3.60
C GLY A 188 15.80 -14.86 2.36
N GLY A 189 16.73 -15.57 1.69
CA GLY A 189 17.31 -15.15 0.42
C GLY A 189 16.35 -15.29 -0.78
N MET A 190 15.38 -16.19 -0.71
CA MET A 190 14.36 -16.42 -1.75
C MET A 190 13.12 -15.52 -1.58
N LEU A 191 12.78 -15.15 -0.33
CA LEU A 191 11.53 -14.48 0.03
C LEU A 191 11.31 -13.11 -0.64
N PRO A 192 12.31 -12.23 -0.80
CA PRO A 192 12.17 -11.01 -1.58
C PRO A 192 11.61 -11.27 -2.98
N GLY A 193 12.00 -12.39 -3.60
CA GLY A 193 11.56 -12.80 -4.93
C GLY A 193 10.06 -13.01 -5.03
N LEU A 194 9.42 -13.55 -3.98
CA LEU A 194 7.96 -13.70 -3.96
C LEU A 194 7.24 -12.36 -3.97
N GLY A 195 7.71 -11.39 -3.20
CA GLY A 195 7.16 -10.03 -3.16
C GLY A 195 7.29 -9.34 -4.51
N LEU A 196 8.48 -9.41 -5.13
CA LEU A 196 8.77 -8.81 -6.43
C LEU A 196 7.98 -9.47 -7.57
N VAL A 197 7.84 -10.79 -7.56
CA VAL A 197 7.03 -11.52 -8.56
C VAL A 197 5.54 -11.20 -8.39
N LEU A 198 5.06 -11.00 -7.16
CA LEU A 198 3.69 -10.55 -6.93
C LEU A 198 3.46 -9.17 -7.56
N CYS A 199 4.43 -8.24 -7.47
CA CYS A 199 4.36 -6.97 -8.20
C CYS A 199 4.27 -7.20 -9.70
N VAL A 200 5.13 -8.05 -10.26
CA VAL A 200 5.10 -8.36 -11.71
C VAL A 200 3.76 -8.98 -12.11
N ASN A 201 3.13 -9.78 -11.25
CA ASN A 201 1.82 -10.35 -11.54
C ASN A 201 0.69 -9.30 -11.54
N PHE A 202 0.80 -8.25 -10.73
CA PHE A 202 -0.19 -7.16 -10.72
C PHE A 202 0.06 -6.11 -11.80
N MET A 203 1.32 -5.74 -12.05
CA MET A 203 1.69 -4.76 -13.07
C MET A 203 1.69 -5.37 -14.49
N GLY A 204 2.02 -6.65 -14.59
CA GLY A 204 2.44 -7.33 -15.81
C GLY A 204 1.31 -7.79 -16.70
N LYS A 205 1.05 -7.03 -17.75
CA LYS A 205 0.58 -7.63 -19.00
C LYS A 205 1.68 -8.56 -19.53
N LYS A 206 1.31 -9.70 -20.11
CA LYS A 206 2.28 -10.69 -20.63
C LYS A 206 3.28 -10.07 -21.61
N GLU A 207 2.83 -9.04 -22.33
CA GLU A 207 3.60 -8.27 -23.31
C GLU A 207 4.74 -7.45 -22.68
N LEU A 208 4.65 -7.10 -21.40
CA LEU A 208 5.64 -6.29 -20.69
C LEU A 208 6.71 -7.14 -19.99
N LEU A 209 6.54 -8.47 -19.91
CA LEU A 209 7.51 -9.38 -19.31
C LEU A 209 8.93 -9.32 -19.91
N PRO A 210 9.14 -9.02 -21.21
CA PRO A 210 10.49 -8.80 -21.73
C PRO A 210 11.27 -7.70 -20.99
N TYR A 211 10.60 -6.64 -20.52
CA TYR A 211 11.25 -5.61 -19.72
C TYR A 211 11.78 -6.14 -18.38
N PHE A 212 11.13 -7.15 -17.79
CA PHE A 212 11.66 -7.82 -16.59
C PHE A 212 13.03 -8.44 -16.88
N LEU A 213 13.17 -9.15 -17.99
CA LEU A 213 14.43 -9.77 -18.39
C LEU A 213 15.51 -8.73 -18.69
N VAL A 214 15.15 -7.63 -19.35
CA VAL A 214 16.08 -6.51 -19.59
C VAL A 214 16.62 -5.97 -18.26
N GLY A 215 15.75 -5.68 -17.29
CA GLY A 215 16.17 -5.21 -15.98
C GLY A 215 17.01 -6.24 -15.20
N PHE A 216 16.63 -7.52 -15.26
CA PHE A 216 17.33 -8.61 -14.60
C PHE A 216 18.76 -8.77 -15.14
N TYR A 217 18.91 -8.85 -16.46
CA TYR A 217 20.22 -9.04 -17.08
C TYR A 217 21.08 -7.77 -17.10
N ALA A 218 20.48 -6.58 -17.06
CA ALA A 218 21.25 -5.35 -16.85
C ALA A 218 22.06 -5.44 -15.55
N ILE A 219 21.48 -5.98 -14.48
CA ILE A 219 22.19 -6.20 -13.21
C ILE A 219 23.17 -7.37 -13.30
N THR A 220 22.73 -8.56 -13.72
CA THR A 220 23.57 -9.77 -13.63
C THR A 220 24.73 -9.78 -14.63
N LEU A 221 24.48 -9.41 -15.88
CA LEU A 221 25.47 -9.35 -16.96
C LEU A 221 26.13 -7.97 -17.04
N GLY A 222 25.31 -6.92 -17.03
CA GLY A 222 25.79 -5.54 -17.20
C GLY A 222 26.48 -4.97 -15.96
N LYS A 223 26.25 -5.56 -14.76
CA LYS A 223 26.76 -5.09 -13.47
C LYS A 223 26.48 -3.60 -13.23
N VAL A 224 25.40 -3.07 -13.82
CA VAL A 224 25.02 -1.67 -13.65
C VAL A 224 24.30 -1.47 -12.31
N SER A 225 24.27 -0.23 -11.82
CA SER A 225 23.54 0.08 -10.60
C SER A 225 22.02 0.05 -10.83
N ILE A 226 21.24 -0.25 -9.78
CA ILE A 226 19.77 -0.20 -9.82
C ILE A 226 19.27 1.19 -10.22
N VAL A 227 19.94 2.26 -9.77
CA VAL A 227 19.62 3.65 -10.14
C VAL A 227 19.76 3.87 -11.64
N PHE A 228 20.82 3.34 -12.25
CA PHE A 228 21.03 3.43 -13.69
C PHE A 228 19.93 2.70 -14.47
N VAL A 229 19.53 1.51 -14.01
CA VAL A 229 18.41 0.77 -14.60
C VAL A 229 17.10 1.56 -14.48
N ALA A 230 16.83 2.23 -13.36
CA ALA A 230 15.66 3.08 -13.20
C ALA A 230 15.63 4.24 -14.21
N LEU A 231 16.76 4.92 -14.43
CA LEU A 231 16.86 6.01 -15.41
C LEU A 231 16.61 5.52 -16.84
N ILE A 232 17.19 4.38 -17.23
CA ILE A 232 16.90 3.74 -18.52
C ILE A 232 15.41 3.38 -18.62
N GLY A 233 14.81 2.95 -17.51
CA GLY A 233 13.41 2.54 -17.45
C GLY A 233 12.46 3.67 -17.76
N VAL A 234 12.76 4.87 -17.27
CA VAL A 234 11.98 6.06 -17.58
C VAL A 234 12.05 6.36 -19.07
N CYS A 235 13.25 6.30 -19.67
CA CYS A 235 13.42 6.51 -21.11
C CYS A 235 12.69 5.46 -21.94
N LEU A 236 12.82 4.18 -21.59
CA LEU A 236 12.15 3.08 -22.30
C LEU A 236 10.63 3.11 -22.10
N ALA A 237 10.14 3.50 -20.93
CA ALA A 237 8.72 3.71 -20.68
C ALA A 237 8.18 4.84 -21.56
N PHE A 238 8.87 5.98 -21.62
CA PHE A 238 8.50 7.10 -22.47
C PHE A 238 8.46 6.70 -23.96
N LEU A 239 9.51 6.04 -24.45
CA LEU A 239 9.56 5.53 -25.82
C LEU A 239 8.47 4.48 -26.09
N HIS A 240 8.24 3.55 -25.16
CA HIS A 240 7.19 2.54 -25.32
C HIS A 240 5.81 3.18 -25.42
N VAL A 241 5.52 4.19 -24.61
CA VAL A 241 4.25 4.93 -24.69
C VAL A 241 4.16 5.66 -26.03
N GLN A 242 5.21 6.32 -26.48
CA GLN A 242 5.21 7.07 -27.73
C GLN A 242 5.07 6.18 -28.97
N PHE A 243 5.69 4.99 -28.98
CA PHE A 243 5.58 4.04 -30.09
C PHE A 243 4.31 3.16 -30.03
N SER A 244 3.75 2.95 -28.84
CA SER A 244 2.48 2.23 -28.67
C SER A 244 1.26 3.14 -28.81
N ALA A 245 1.45 4.47 -28.74
CA ALA A 245 0.40 5.47 -28.92
C ALA A 245 -0.31 5.32 -30.27
N SER A 246 0.39 4.89 -31.33
CA SER A 246 -0.20 4.62 -32.64
C SER A 246 -1.21 3.47 -32.67
N ARG A 247 -1.39 2.74 -31.56
CA ARG A 247 -2.40 1.68 -31.42
C ARG A 247 -3.68 2.16 -30.69
N PHE A 248 -3.66 3.37 -30.15
CA PHE A 248 -4.78 4.00 -29.42
C PHE A 248 -5.40 5.18 -30.17
N GLU A 249 -4.82 5.61 -31.30
CA GLU A 249 -5.05 6.94 -31.90
C GLU A 249 -5.91 6.96 -33.16
N GLU A 250 -6.63 5.90 -33.56
CA GLU A 250 -7.48 5.98 -34.77
C GLU A 250 -8.96 5.65 -34.57
N ASP A 251 -9.37 4.83 -33.58
CA ASP A 251 -10.80 4.56 -33.31
C ASP A 251 -11.29 5.13 -31.97
N ASP A 252 -10.45 5.18 -30.92
CA ASP A 252 -10.88 5.56 -29.56
C ASP A 252 -10.88 7.09 -29.30
N GLU A 253 -10.09 7.89 -30.03
CA GLU A 253 -10.02 9.35 -29.83
C GLU A 253 -11.16 10.11 -30.54
N GLU A 254 -11.58 9.70 -31.75
CA GLU A 254 -12.72 10.31 -32.46
C GLU A 254 -14.05 10.04 -31.73
N ASP A 255 -14.33 8.78 -31.35
CA ASP A 255 -15.54 8.41 -30.58
C ASP A 255 -15.57 9.10 -29.19
N TYR A 256 -14.40 9.30 -28.57
CA TYR A 256 -14.30 9.98 -27.28
C TYR A 256 -14.53 11.48 -27.37
N GLU A 257 -14.02 12.14 -28.41
CA GLU A 257 -14.30 13.57 -28.62
C GLU A 257 -15.79 13.82 -28.97
N GLU A 258 -16.43 12.93 -29.72
CA GLU A 258 -17.88 13.00 -30.00
C GLU A 258 -18.75 12.70 -28.76
N GLU A 259 -18.39 11.70 -27.93
CA GLU A 259 -19.18 11.33 -26.74
C GLU A 259 -19.05 12.36 -25.58
N TYR A 260 -17.93 13.07 -25.50
CA TYR A 260 -17.60 14.00 -24.40
C TYR A 260 -17.35 15.46 -24.85
N GLU A 261 -18.14 15.96 -25.82
CA GLU A 261 -18.19 17.38 -26.21
C GLU A 261 -18.38 18.31 -25.00
N GLU A 262 -17.65 19.44 -25.00
CA GLU A 262 -17.65 20.40 -23.90
C GLU A 262 -18.94 21.24 -23.85
N ASP A 263 -19.77 20.98 -22.84
CA ASP A 263 -20.86 21.89 -22.48
C ASP A 263 -20.28 22.99 -21.56
N ASP A 264 -19.75 24.06 -22.16
CA ASP A 264 -19.07 25.16 -21.48
C ASP A 264 -20.06 26.04 -20.70
N THR A 265 -20.54 25.53 -19.57
CA THR A 265 -21.35 26.29 -18.60
C THR A 265 -20.58 26.45 -17.29
N SER A 266 -19.44 27.13 -17.35
CA SER A 266 -18.67 27.55 -16.17
C SER A 266 -19.36 28.70 -15.42
N GLN A 267 -20.49 28.41 -14.76
CA GLN A 267 -20.96 29.27 -13.67
C GLN A 267 -19.96 29.24 -12.51
N SER A 268 -19.79 30.37 -11.83
CA SER A 268 -18.91 30.49 -10.66
C SER A 268 -19.36 29.56 -9.53
N ILE A 269 -18.76 28.37 -9.46
CA ILE A 269 -18.94 27.32 -8.45
C ILE A 269 -18.23 27.62 -7.11
N TYR A 270 -17.53 28.74 -6.99
CA TYR A 270 -16.90 29.18 -5.74
C TYR A 270 -17.49 30.51 -5.29
N GLY A 271 -17.73 30.67 -4.00
CA GLY A 271 -18.23 31.93 -3.46
C GLY A 271 -18.93 31.79 -2.11
N ASP A 272 -19.55 32.89 -1.67
CA ASP A 272 -20.37 32.91 -0.46
C ASP A 272 -21.70 32.19 -0.74
N GLY A 273 -21.98 31.13 0.02
CA GLY A 273 -23.12 30.24 -0.18
C GLY A 273 -22.79 28.90 -0.88
N CYS A 274 -21.57 28.75 -1.40
CA CYS A 274 -21.02 27.47 -1.84
C CYS A 274 -20.31 26.76 -0.69
N ALA A 275 -20.08 25.44 -0.83
CA ALA A 275 -19.28 24.66 0.09
C ALA A 275 -17.85 25.22 0.19
N PHE A 276 -17.29 25.67 -0.95
CA PHE A 276 -15.94 26.22 -1.02
C PHE A 276 -15.90 27.69 -1.47
N LYS A 277 -15.14 28.50 -0.73
CA LYS A 277 -14.97 29.95 -1.00
C LYS A 277 -14.05 30.24 -2.18
N SER A 278 -13.09 29.37 -2.42
CA SER A 278 -12.08 29.52 -3.47
C SER A 278 -11.44 28.17 -3.78
N LYS A 279 -10.71 28.09 -4.89
CA LYS A 279 -9.88 26.93 -5.24
C LYS A 279 -8.88 26.57 -4.14
N GLY A 280 -8.28 27.57 -3.49
CA GLY A 280 -7.38 27.35 -2.36
C GLY A 280 -8.07 26.71 -1.14
N HIS A 281 -9.33 27.08 -0.87
CA HIS A 281 -10.11 26.46 0.19
C HIS A 281 -10.48 25.00 -0.13
N LEU A 282 -10.79 24.69 -1.40
CA LEU A 282 -10.98 23.30 -1.85
C LEU A 282 -9.70 22.49 -1.65
N TYR A 283 -8.54 23.00 -2.11
CA TYR A 283 -7.27 22.28 -1.94
C TYR A 283 -6.87 22.08 -0.48
N TRP A 284 -7.12 23.08 0.38
CA TRP A 284 -6.90 22.92 1.82
C TRP A 284 -7.79 21.83 2.42
N TRP A 285 -9.07 21.80 2.03
CA TRP A 285 -9.98 20.75 2.46
C TRP A 285 -9.60 19.38 1.90
N GLY A 286 -9.16 19.29 0.65
CA GLY A 286 -8.69 18.06 0.02
C GLY A 286 -7.43 17.51 0.69
N PHE A 287 -6.48 18.37 1.03
CA PHE A 287 -5.31 18.00 1.84
C PHE A 287 -5.73 17.48 3.23
N LYS A 288 -6.67 18.17 3.89
CA LYS A 288 -7.26 17.70 5.15
C LYS A 288 -7.92 16.34 4.96
N PHE A 289 -8.67 16.12 3.88
CA PHE A 289 -9.27 14.82 3.55
C PHE A 289 -8.20 13.73 3.40
N CYS A 290 -7.09 13.99 2.71
CA CYS A 290 -5.95 13.07 2.63
C CYS A 290 -5.32 12.76 4.00
N CYS A 291 -5.38 13.72 4.94
CA CYS A 291 -4.91 13.48 6.30
C CYS A 291 -5.84 12.59 7.13
N PHE A 292 -7.09 12.42 6.70
CA PHE A 292 -8.17 11.91 7.52
C PHE A 292 -9.03 10.84 6.81
N PHE A 293 -8.66 10.41 5.60
CA PHE A 293 -9.46 9.47 4.81
C PHE A 293 -9.67 8.11 5.48
N ARG A 294 -8.78 7.70 6.39
CA ARG A 294 -8.82 6.40 7.07
C ARG A 294 -9.61 6.39 8.36
N ILE A 295 -10.10 7.55 8.80
CA ILE A 295 -10.75 7.66 10.10
C ILE A 295 -11.90 6.64 10.20
N SER A 296 -11.94 5.95 11.34
CA SER A 296 -13.07 5.10 11.74
C SER A 296 -13.31 3.93 10.78
N GLN A 297 -12.27 3.46 10.10
CA GLN A 297 -12.40 2.30 9.21
C GLN A 297 -12.96 1.09 9.97
N CYS A 298 -14.07 0.53 9.48
CA CYS A 298 -14.71 -0.66 10.03
C CYS A 298 -15.09 -1.67 8.93
N LEU A 299 -15.63 -2.83 9.31
CA LEU A 299 -16.06 -3.86 8.36
C LEU A 299 -17.41 -3.55 7.70
N GLU A 300 -18.34 -2.96 8.45
CA GLU A 300 -19.74 -2.76 8.02
C GLU A 300 -19.93 -1.49 7.17
N TYR A 301 -19.27 -0.39 7.54
CA TYR A 301 -19.46 0.93 6.93
C TYR A 301 -18.21 1.47 6.23
N PHE A 302 -17.11 0.71 6.24
CA PHE A 302 -15.83 1.08 5.64
C PHE A 302 -15.38 2.48 6.09
N TYR A 303 -15.35 3.48 5.19
CA TYR A 303 -14.95 4.86 5.48
C TYR A 303 -16.13 5.82 5.76
N GLY A 304 -17.37 5.32 5.81
CA GLY A 304 -18.59 6.13 5.90
C GLY A 304 -18.60 7.12 7.07
N THR A 305 -18.21 6.70 8.28
CA THR A 305 -18.14 7.59 9.45
C THR A 305 -17.12 8.72 9.27
N GLY A 306 -15.95 8.40 8.73
CA GLY A 306 -14.89 9.38 8.47
C GLY A 306 -15.32 10.42 7.44
N ILE A 307 -15.98 9.97 6.37
CA ILE A 307 -16.52 10.85 5.32
C ILE A 307 -17.63 11.74 5.88
N GLY A 308 -18.60 11.18 6.59
CA GLY A 308 -19.66 11.96 7.22
C GLY A 308 -19.11 13.06 8.14
N TYR A 309 -18.05 12.76 8.92
CA TYR A 309 -17.36 13.75 9.75
C TYR A 309 -16.66 14.84 8.91
N MET A 310 -15.95 14.45 7.85
CA MET A 310 -15.25 15.40 6.96
C MET A 310 -16.20 16.33 6.19
N MET A 311 -17.44 15.90 5.99
CA MET A 311 -18.47 16.67 5.28
C MET A 311 -19.25 17.63 6.18
N LEU A 312 -19.07 17.58 7.51
CA LEU A 312 -19.75 18.48 8.44
C LEU A 312 -19.54 19.96 8.11
N GLU A 313 -18.30 20.36 7.84
CA GLU A 313 -17.94 21.76 7.58
C GLU A 313 -18.44 22.25 6.19
N PRO A 314 -18.17 21.54 5.07
CA PRO A 314 -18.74 21.88 3.77
C PRO A 314 -20.27 21.97 3.80
N LEU A 315 -20.95 20.94 4.30
CA LEU A 315 -22.42 20.88 4.28
C LEU A 315 -23.07 21.93 5.18
N LYS A 316 -22.39 22.35 6.26
CA LYS A 316 -22.89 23.43 7.12
C LYS A 316 -22.94 24.76 6.37
N ARG A 317 -21.99 24.99 5.46
CA ARG A 317 -21.99 26.20 4.61
C ARG A 317 -23.06 26.14 3.52
N VAL A 318 -23.29 24.95 2.97
CA VAL A 318 -24.30 24.71 1.92
C VAL A 318 -25.71 24.90 2.48
N TYR A 319 -26.03 24.24 3.59
CA TYR A 319 -27.39 24.25 4.13
C TYR A 319 -27.68 25.43 5.07
N GLN A 320 -26.65 26.11 5.59
CA GLN A 320 -26.77 27.30 6.46
C GLN A 320 -27.77 27.08 7.62
N GLU A 321 -28.92 27.74 7.61
CA GLU A 321 -29.97 27.65 8.63
C GLU A 321 -30.93 26.46 8.43
N ASN A 322 -30.86 25.76 7.28
CA ASN A 322 -31.70 24.59 6.98
C ASN A 322 -31.22 23.34 7.74
N ARG A 323 -31.72 23.19 8.97
CA ARG A 323 -31.35 22.08 9.88
C ARG A 323 -31.75 20.70 9.36
N GLU A 324 -32.97 20.56 8.84
CA GLU A 324 -33.48 19.28 8.34
C GLU A 324 -32.72 18.80 7.10
N GLY A 325 -32.42 19.73 6.16
CA GLY A 325 -31.58 19.45 5.00
C GLY A 325 -30.16 19.03 5.41
N TYR A 326 -29.55 19.76 6.35
CA TYR A 326 -28.21 19.45 6.87
C TYR A 326 -28.15 18.06 7.54
N LYS A 327 -29.13 17.74 8.38
CA LYS A 327 -29.27 16.42 9.02
C LYS A 327 -29.39 15.30 7.99
N THR A 328 -30.27 15.47 7.00
CA THR A 328 -30.51 14.47 5.95
C THR A 328 -29.27 14.23 5.10
N ALA A 329 -28.56 15.31 4.72
CA ALA A 329 -27.31 15.23 3.98
C ALA A 329 -26.25 14.42 4.75
N ILE A 330 -26.03 14.72 6.04
CA ILE A 330 -25.02 13.98 6.83
C ILE A 330 -25.39 12.50 6.95
N LEU A 331 -26.67 12.16 7.17
CA LEU A 331 -27.10 10.75 7.23
C LEU A 331 -26.84 10.00 5.92
N ARG A 332 -27.02 10.67 4.78
CA ARG A 332 -26.66 10.13 3.45
C ARG A 332 -25.16 9.89 3.33
N HIS A 333 -24.35 10.77 3.90
CA HIS A 333 -22.90 10.71 3.85
C HIS A 333 -22.25 9.78 4.89
N LEU A 334 -23.02 9.31 5.89
CA LEU A 334 -22.61 8.26 6.83
C LEU A 334 -22.78 6.83 6.30
N GLN A 335 -23.45 6.67 5.15
CA GLN A 335 -23.65 5.37 4.51
C GLN A 335 -22.33 4.69 4.14
N PRO A 336 -22.32 3.35 3.99
CA PRO A 336 -21.13 2.61 3.59
C PRO A 336 -20.50 3.18 2.31
N PHE A 337 -19.21 3.50 2.38
CA PHE A 337 -18.45 4.04 1.26
C PHE A 337 -17.05 3.46 1.25
N ILE A 338 -16.68 2.84 0.12
CA ILE A 338 -15.35 2.27 -0.07
C ILE A 338 -14.87 2.49 -1.51
N THR A 339 -13.74 3.17 -1.62
CA THR A 339 -12.98 3.31 -2.86
C THR A 339 -11.54 3.70 -2.52
N ASN A 340 -10.69 3.80 -3.54
CA ASN A 340 -9.35 4.31 -3.36
C ASN A 340 -9.39 5.77 -2.86
N PRO A 341 -8.60 6.14 -1.84
CA PRO A 341 -8.65 7.46 -1.22
C PRO A 341 -8.38 8.65 -2.16
N SER A 342 -7.43 8.50 -3.08
CA SER A 342 -6.99 9.58 -3.97
C SER A 342 -8.00 9.77 -5.10
N TRP A 343 -8.38 8.67 -5.75
CA TRP A 343 -9.33 8.67 -6.86
C TRP A 343 -10.76 8.94 -6.40
N GLY A 344 -11.12 8.39 -5.24
CA GLY A 344 -12.43 8.56 -4.61
C GLY A 344 -12.71 9.96 -4.08
N ALA A 345 -11.68 10.79 -3.94
CA ALA A 345 -11.81 12.19 -3.54
C ALA A 345 -12.78 12.95 -4.47
N ALA A 346 -12.77 12.62 -5.77
CA ALA A 346 -13.70 13.14 -6.77
C ALA A 346 -15.17 12.80 -6.47
N LEU A 347 -15.46 11.62 -5.90
CA LEU A 347 -16.84 11.27 -5.51
C LEU A 347 -17.29 12.05 -4.29
N VAL A 348 -16.39 12.32 -3.35
CA VAL A 348 -16.73 13.07 -2.14
C VAL A 348 -17.05 14.51 -2.52
N THR A 349 -16.16 15.16 -3.27
CA THR A 349 -16.35 16.55 -3.73
C THR A 349 -17.47 16.71 -4.73
N GLY A 350 -17.63 15.78 -5.68
CA GLY A 350 -18.76 15.79 -6.60
C GLY A 350 -20.10 15.63 -5.88
N SER A 351 -20.14 14.83 -4.82
CA SER A 351 -21.35 14.74 -3.99
C SER A 351 -21.62 16.04 -3.23
N ILE A 352 -20.59 16.79 -2.80
CA ILE A 352 -20.77 18.12 -2.18
C ILE A 352 -21.39 19.09 -3.20
N ALA A 353 -20.95 19.08 -4.45
CA ALA A 353 -21.53 19.91 -5.51
C ALA A 353 -23.01 19.55 -5.76
N MET A 354 -23.35 18.25 -5.75
CA MET A 354 -24.75 17.81 -5.86
C MET A 354 -25.61 18.24 -4.65
N GLU A 355 -25.03 18.30 -3.44
CA GLU A 355 -25.73 18.81 -2.25
C GLU A 355 -26.00 20.32 -2.34
N GLU A 356 -25.15 21.09 -3.02
CA GLU A 356 -25.41 22.51 -3.29
C GLU A 356 -26.63 22.71 -4.19
N ASP A 357 -26.80 21.83 -5.19
CA ASP A 357 -27.98 21.83 -6.06
C ASP A 357 -29.25 21.50 -5.25
N ILE A 358 -29.20 20.49 -4.37
CA ILE A 358 -30.32 20.14 -3.48
C ILE A 358 -30.65 21.29 -2.53
N ALA A 359 -29.64 21.97 -1.97
CA ALA A 359 -29.88 23.09 -1.05
C ALA A 359 -30.56 24.28 -1.74
N LYS A 360 -30.31 24.51 -3.04
CA LYS A 360 -30.92 25.58 -3.83
C LYS A 360 -32.30 25.21 -4.39
N HIS A 361 -32.47 23.96 -4.83
CA HIS A 361 -33.62 23.53 -5.62
C HIS A 361 -34.53 22.51 -4.93
N GLY A 362 -34.19 22.08 -3.71
CA GLY A 362 -34.95 21.11 -2.93
C GLY A 362 -34.72 19.65 -3.36
N ASP A 363 -35.58 18.76 -2.87
CA ASP A 363 -35.58 17.31 -3.11
C ASP A 363 -34.48 16.46 -2.42
N PRO A 364 -34.23 16.62 -1.10
CA PRO A 364 -33.22 15.83 -0.40
C PRO A 364 -33.58 14.34 -0.24
N SER A 365 -34.87 13.97 -0.30
CA SER A 365 -35.31 12.58 -0.07
C SER A 365 -35.95 11.92 -1.28
N GLY A 366 -36.02 12.61 -2.43
CA GLY A 366 -36.48 12.03 -3.69
C GLY A 366 -35.33 11.80 -4.66
N GLU A 367 -35.57 12.05 -5.94
CA GLU A 367 -34.69 11.69 -7.04
C GLU A 367 -33.28 12.29 -6.91
N LYS A 368 -33.16 13.54 -6.44
CA LYS A 368 -31.84 14.18 -6.29
C LYS A 368 -31.00 13.56 -5.17
N GLY A 369 -31.63 13.22 -4.05
CA GLY A 369 -30.97 12.51 -2.94
C GLY A 369 -30.52 11.11 -3.34
N GLU A 370 -31.36 10.38 -4.06
CA GLU A 370 -31.04 9.06 -4.63
C GLU A 370 -29.95 9.14 -5.71
N ALA A 371 -29.91 10.23 -6.49
CA ALA A 371 -28.89 10.46 -7.49
C ALA A 371 -27.48 10.57 -6.90
N ILE A 372 -27.33 11.16 -5.69
CA ILE A 372 -26.04 11.20 -4.97
C ILE A 372 -25.60 9.80 -4.58
N GLN A 373 -26.51 9.00 -4.03
CA GLN A 373 -26.19 7.63 -3.64
C GLN A 373 -25.81 6.80 -4.86
N THR A 374 -26.56 6.93 -5.95
CA THR A 374 -26.27 6.28 -7.24
C THR A 374 -24.92 6.72 -7.81
N PHE A 375 -24.63 8.02 -7.81
CA PHE A 375 -23.35 8.57 -8.26
C PHE A 375 -22.17 7.95 -7.53
N LYS A 376 -22.30 7.82 -6.21
CA LYS A 376 -21.30 7.18 -5.36
C LYS A 376 -21.19 5.69 -5.64
N THR A 377 -22.29 4.93 -5.57
CA THR A 377 -22.25 3.47 -5.69
C THR A 377 -21.86 2.99 -7.08
N SER A 378 -22.25 3.70 -8.14
CA SER A 378 -21.93 3.33 -9.52
C SER A 378 -20.45 3.55 -9.87
N LEU A 379 -19.79 4.53 -9.24
CA LEU A 379 -18.41 4.89 -9.53
C LEU A 379 -17.40 4.43 -8.47
N MET A 380 -17.85 4.02 -7.29
CA MET A 380 -16.99 3.47 -6.23
C MET A 380 -16.12 2.32 -6.74
N GLY A 381 -16.73 1.37 -7.47
CA GLY A 381 -16.06 0.18 -8.02
C GLY A 381 -15.01 0.52 -9.08
N PRO A 382 -15.36 1.22 -10.17
CA PRO A 382 -14.40 1.64 -11.21
C PRO A 382 -13.21 2.45 -10.66
N LEU A 383 -13.46 3.45 -9.81
CA LEU A 383 -12.38 4.27 -9.24
C LEU A 383 -11.52 3.48 -8.23
N ALA A 384 -12.11 2.55 -7.49
CA ALA A 384 -11.34 1.63 -6.65
C ALA A 384 -10.44 0.74 -7.49
N GLY A 385 -10.97 0.16 -8.57
CA GLY A 385 -10.21 -0.69 -9.49
C GLY A 385 -9.01 0.02 -10.11
N ILE A 386 -9.21 1.25 -10.61
CA ILE A 386 -8.13 2.06 -11.17
C ILE A 386 -7.12 2.45 -10.08
N GLY A 387 -7.58 3.01 -8.96
CA GLY A 387 -6.70 3.47 -7.90
C GLY A 387 -5.90 2.34 -7.23
N ASP A 388 -6.51 1.20 -6.94
CA ASP A 388 -5.84 0.05 -6.33
C ASP A 388 -4.84 -0.60 -7.31
N SER A 389 -5.16 -0.63 -8.60
CA SER A 389 -4.26 -1.16 -9.63
C SER A 389 -3.09 -0.21 -9.89
N PHE A 390 -3.36 1.09 -10.06
CA PHE A 390 -2.33 2.05 -10.41
C PHE A 390 -1.50 2.50 -9.22
N GLU A 391 -2.15 3.09 -8.23
CA GLU A 391 -1.43 3.59 -7.07
C GLU A 391 -0.93 2.39 -6.27
N GLY A 392 -1.85 1.49 -5.87
CA GLY A 392 -1.53 0.37 -5.00
C GLY A 392 -0.54 -0.61 -5.63
N SER A 393 -0.75 -0.99 -6.89
CA SER A 393 0.03 -2.06 -7.52
C SER A 393 1.22 -1.59 -8.34
N ILE A 394 1.20 -0.38 -8.90
CA ILE A 394 2.28 0.13 -9.74
C ILE A 394 3.14 1.14 -8.96
N MET A 395 2.54 2.23 -8.45
CA MET A 395 3.29 3.34 -7.84
C MET A 395 3.88 2.99 -6.47
N MET A 396 3.15 2.31 -5.60
CA MET A 396 3.67 1.99 -4.25
C MET A 396 4.91 1.08 -4.31
N PRO A 397 4.92 -0.04 -5.06
CA PRO A 397 6.13 -0.84 -5.19
C PRO A 397 7.27 -0.10 -5.89
N LEU A 398 6.97 0.84 -6.79
CA LEU A 398 7.97 1.68 -7.45
C LEU A 398 8.67 2.63 -6.47
N PHE A 399 7.94 3.27 -5.54
CA PHE A 399 8.59 4.09 -4.52
C PHE A 399 9.42 3.24 -3.55
N LYS A 400 8.92 2.06 -3.18
CA LYS A 400 9.66 1.09 -2.36
C LYS A 400 10.92 0.58 -3.06
N SER A 401 10.86 0.33 -4.37
CA SER A 401 12.00 -0.17 -5.14
C SER A 401 13.15 0.82 -5.24
N ILE A 402 12.86 2.12 -5.14
CA ILE A 402 13.88 3.18 -5.06
C ILE A 402 14.46 3.27 -3.64
N CYS A 403 13.63 3.15 -2.60
CA CYS A 403 14.03 3.40 -1.22
C CYS A 403 14.74 2.20 -0.56
N TYR A 404 14.25 0.97 -0.77
CA TYR A 404 14.81 -0.21 -0.10
C TYR A 404 16.30 -0.46 -0.40
N PRO A 405 16.79 -0.31 -1.64
CA PRO A 405 18.23 -0.42 -1.91
C PRO A 405 19.08 0.56 -1.09
N LEU A 406 18.59 1.79 -0.88
CA LEU A 406 19.28 2.79 -0.07
C LEU A 406 19.29 2.38 1.41
N ALA A 407 18.17 1.88 1.93
CA ALA A 407 18.08 1.41 3.31
C ALA A 407 18.95 0.17 3.58
N LEU A 408 19.03 -0.77 2.63
CA LEU A 408 19.92 -1.93 2.70
C LEU A 408 21.40 -1.53 2.69
N ALA A 409 21.74 -0.41 2.05
CA ALA A 409 23.07 0.19 2.14
C ALA A 409 23.30 0.94 3.47
N GLY A 410 22.31 1.01 4.36
CA GLY A 410 22.35 1.74 5.62
C GLY A 410 22.06 3.24 5.50
N ASN A 411 21.58 3.72 4.35
CA ASN A 411 21.25 5.11 4.14
C ASN A 411 19.84 5.43 4.66
N VAL A 412 19.75 6.39 5.58
CA VAL A 412 18.51 6.85 6.22
C VAL A 412 17.49 7.39 5.22
N LEU A 413 17.91 7.92 4.06
CA LEU A 413 16.97 8.37 3.03
C LEU A 413 16.07 7.24 2.51
N GLY A 414 16.56 5.98 2.57
CA GLY A 414 15.77 4.80 2.22
C GLY A 414 14.66 4.47 3.23
N ALA A 415 14.62 5.12 4.39
CA ALA A 415 13.65 4.84 5.44
C ALA A 415 12.24 5.37 5.15
N PHE A 416 12.03 6.15 4.08
CA PHE A 416 10.80 6.92 3.91
C PHE A 416 10.04 6.69 2.59
N PRO A 417 9.82 5.43 2.14
CA PRO A 417 9.06 5.18 0.92
C PRO A 417 7.63 5.72 0.98
N TYR A 418 7.00 5.67 2.16
CA TYR A 418 5.62 6.13 2.32
C TYR A 418 5.48 7.67 2.36
N VAL A 419 6.57 8.41 2.54
CA VAL A 419 6.56 9.88 2.37
C VAL A 419 6.37 10.23 0.90
N LEU A 420 7.09 9.55 0.01
CA LEU A 420 6.94 9.71 -1.45
C LEU A 420 5.54 9.31 -1.90
N TRP A 421 5.07 8.17 -1.40
CA TRP A 421 3.71 7.69 -1.62
C TRP A 421 2.64 8.69 -1.17
N PHE A 422 2.76 9.24 0.04
CA PHE A 422 1.79 10.20 0.56
C PHE A 422 1.79 11.50 -0.26
N GLY A 423 2.97 11.96 -0.68
CA GLY A 423 3.10 13.11 -1.58
C GLY A 423 2.39 12.86 -2.91
N TRP A 424 2.60 11.70 -3.53
CA TRP A 424 1.93 11.27 -4.75
C TRP A 424 0.40 11.21 -4.57
N MET A 425 -0.05 10.49 -3.54
CA MET A 425 -1.47 10.36 -3.20
C MET A 425 -2.14 11.73 -3.05
N THR A 426 -1.49 12.66 -2.35
CA THR A 426 -2.01 14.02 -2.15
C THR A 426 -2.14 14.76 -3.47
N ILE A 427 -1.15 14.68 -4.36
CA ILE A 427 -1.21 15.34 -5.68
C ILE A 427 -2.39 14.81 -6.50
N VAL A 428 -2.54 13.48 -6.57
CA VAL A 428 -3.65 12.84 -7.29
C VAL A 428 -4.99 13.23 -6.66
N ALA A 429 -5.11 13.16 -5.33
CA ALA A 429 -6.33 13.52 -4.62
C ALA A 429 -6.76 14.97 -4.87
N LEU A 430 -5.82 15.94 -4.84
CA LEU A 430 -6.14 17.35 -5.09
C LEU A 430 -6.60 17.58 -6.53
N PHE A 431 -6.06 16.84 -7.51
CA PHE A 431 -6.54 16.87 -8.88
C PHE A 431 -7.96 16.28 -8.98
N MET A 432 -8.19 15.14 -8.32
CA MET A 432 -9.49 14.45 -8.31
C MET A 432 -10.56 15.26 -7.58
N ASP A 433 -10.22 15.93 -6.48
CA ASP A 433 -11.11 16.83 -5.74
C ASP A 433 -11.60 17.99 -6.62
N LYS A 434 -10.68 18.58 -7.39
CA LYS A 434 -11.04 19.62 -8.35
C LYS A 434 -11.95 19.04 -9.45
N LEU A 435 -11.58 17.91 -10.03
CA LEU A 435 -12.38 17.28 -11.09
C LEU A 435 -13.80 16.96 -10.60
N GLY A 436 -13.91 16.37 -9.41
CA GLY A 436 -15.18 16.02 -8.79
C GLY A 436 -16.05 17.23 -8.52
N TYR A 437 -15.49 18.29 -7.91
CA TYR A 437 -16.24 19.50 -7.59
C TYR A 437 -16.64 20.31 -8.83
N GLU A 438 -15.73 20.48 -9.79
CA GLU A 438 -15.95 21.37 -10.94
C GLU A 438 -16.73 20.69 -12.08
N GLN A 439 -16.53 19.39 -12.31
CA GLN A 439 -17.08 18.70 -13.49
C GLN A 439 -18.03 17.54 -13.16
N GLY A 440 -18.13 17.15 -11.88
CA GLY A 440 -19.06 16.13 -11.41
C GLY A 440 -18.95 14.80 -12.15
N ARG A 441 -20.10 14.15 -12.41
CA ARG A 441 -20.15 12.81 -13.02
C ARG A 441 -19.56 12.76 -14.43
N LYS A 442 -19.84 13.75 -15.28
CA LYS A 442 -19.37 13.79 -16.66
C LYS A 442 -17.83 13.87 -16.72
N GLY A 443 -17.22 14.75 -15.93
CA GLY A 443 -15.76 14.88 -15.88
C GLY A 443 -15.05 13.63 -15.37
N ILE A 444 -15.62 12.95 -14.37
CA ILE A 444 -15.06 11.69 -13.85
C ILE A 444 -15.15 10.58 -14.91
N ALA A 445 -16.29 10.44 -15.60
CA ALA A 445 -16.45 9.46 -16.67
C ALA A 445 -15.48 9.73 -17.84
N LYS A 446 -15.36 11.00 -18.25
CA LYS A 446 -14.40 11.46 -19.26
C LYS A 446 -12.98 11.04 -18.88
N LEU A 447 -12.54 11.28 -17.64
CA LEU A 447 -11.21 10.87 -17.20
C LEU A 447 -11.01 9.35 -17.25
N ILE A 448 -11.98 8.57 -16.74
CA ILE A 448 -11.89 7.10 -16.70
C ILE A 448 -11.69 6.51 -18.10
N ASN A 449 -12.38 7.06 -19.09
CA ASN A 449 -12.33 6.60 -20.47
C ASN A 449 -11.21 7.27 -21.29
N SER A 450 -10.40 8.15 -20.68
CA SER A 450 -9.37 8.89 -21.40
C SER A 450 -8.22 7.98 -21.85
N PRO A 451 -7.81 8.05 -23.14
CA PRO A 451 -6.62 7.36 -23.66
C PRO A 451 -5.34 7.71 -22.89
N ILE A 452 -5.26 8.93 -22.34
CA ILE A 452 -4.10 9.41 -21.58
C ILE A 452 -3.88 8.59 -20.30
N VAL A 453 -4.96 8.20 -19.60
CA VAL A 453 -4.84 7.37 -18.39
C VAL A 453 -4.22 6.03 -18.75
N ASN A 454 -4.68 5.40 -19.84
CA ASN A 454 -4.09 4.16 -20.34
C ASN A 454 -2.60 4.33 -20.69
N LYS A 455 -2.23 5.39 -21.42
CA LYS A 455 -0.83 5.72 -21.76
C LYS A 455 0.05 5.82 -20.50
N VAL A 456 -0.41 6.51 -19.45
CA VAL A 456 0.30 6.62 -18.16
C VAL A 456 0.43 5.28 -17.44
N LEU A 457 -0.63 4.47 -17.40
CA LEU A 457 -0.62 3.15 -16.78
C LEU A 457 0.41 2.22 -17.44
N TYR A 458 0.46 2.19 -18.77
CA TYR A 458 1.42 1.36 -19.51
C TYR A 458 2.86 1.83 -19.29
N GLY A 459 3.13 3.13 -19.36
CA GLY A 459 4.48 3.67 -19.12
C GLY A 459 4.98 3.35 -17.71
N ALA A 460 4.14 3.56 -16.71
CA ALA A 460 4.46 3.19 -15.32
C ALA A 460 4.69 1.68 -15.15
N GLY A 461 3.91 0.84 -15.85
CA GLY A 461 4.08 -0.61 -15.87
C GLY A 461 5.43 -1.06 -16.45
N VAL A 462 5.86 -0.45 -17.56
CA VAL A 462 7.18 -0.72 -18.18
C VAL A 462 8.31 -0.44 -17.18
N LEU A 463 8.32 0.75 -16.58
CA LEU A 463 9.32 1.12 -15.58
C LEU A 463 9.27 0.18 -14.37
N GLY A 464 8.08 -0.08 -13.84
CA GLY A 464 7.87 -0.95 -12.68
C GLY A 464 8.39 -2.36 -12.90
N ILE A 465 8.00 -3.02 -13.99
CA ILE A 465 8.40 -4.40 -14.31
C ILE A 465 9.91 -4.51 -14.53
N MET A 466 10.51 -3.52 -15.20
CA MET A 466 11.95 -3.49 -15.39
C MET A 466 12.70 -3.34 -14.05
N MET A 467 12.21 -2.47 -13.15
CA MET A 467 12.76 -2.34 -11.81
C MET A 467 12.59 -3.62 -10.98
N MET A 468 11.45 -4.30 -11.07
CA MET A 468 11.26 -5.60 -10.40
C MET A 468 12.25 -6.65 -10.90
N GLY A 469 12.59 -6.64 -12.19
CA GLY A 469 13.67 -7.47 -12.75
C GLY A 469 15.03 -7.17 -12.14
N ALA A 470 15.40 -5.88 -12.06
CA ALA A 470 16.66 -5.44 -11.48
C ALA A 470 16.79 -5.78 -9.98
N LEU A 471 15.73 -5.55 -9.21
CA LEU A 471 15.69 -5.91 -7.80
C LEU A 471 15.75 -7.42 -7.61
N SER A 472 15.07 -8.19 -8.47
CA SER A 472 15.08 -9.65 -8.39
C SER A 472 16.49 -10.19 -8.61
N ALA A 473 17.24 -9.63 -9.55
CA ALA A 473 18.64 -9.99 -9.78
C ALA A 473 19.57 -9.63 -8.62
N SER A 474 19.27 -8.54 -7.89
CA SER A 474 20.14 -8.00 -6.84
C SER A 474 19.92 -8.66 -5.48
N TYR A 475 18.68 -9.00 -5.14
CA TYR A 475 18.27 -9.34 -3.77
C TYR A 475 17.68 -10.73 -3.62
N VAL A 476 17.48 -11.47 -4.71
CA VAL A 476 17.08 -12.87 -4.65
C VAL A 476 18.32 -13.73 -4.79
N SER A 477 18.67 -14.44 -3.71
CA SER A 477 19.80 -15.37 -3.70
C SER A 477 19.30 -16.79 -3.52
N LEU A 478 19.43 -17.60 -4.58
CA LEU A 478 19.21 -19.04 -4.52
C LEU A 478 20.51 -19.74 -4.91
N ASN A 479 21.24 -20.23 -3.91
CA ASN A 479 22.47 -21.00 -4.09
C ASN A 479 22.14 -22.49 -3.98
N ILE A 480 22.07 -23.18 -5.12
CA ILE A 480 21.88 -24.62 -5.15
C ILE A 480 23.25 -25.29 -5.11
N LYS A 481 23.47 -26.20 -4.16
CA LYS A 481 24.71 -26.96 -4.02
C LYS A 481 24.51 -28.38 -4.56
N ILE A 482 24.46 -28.50 -5.88
CA ILE A 482 24.45 -29.82 -6.54
C ILE A 482 25.85 -30.05 -7.09
N GLY A 483 26.64 -30.85 -6.38
CA GLY A 483 27.98 -31.21 -6.81
C GLY A 483 28.45 -32.53 -6.20
N TRP A 484 29.36 -33.18 -6.91
CA TRP A 484 30.01 -34.42 -6.47
C TRP A 484 31.51 -34.19 -6.46
N GLU A 485 32.19 -34.67 -5.42
CA GLU A 485 33.65 -34.74 -5.43
C GLU A 485 34.08 -35.90 -6.32
N THR A 486 34.89 -35.59 -7.34
CA THR A 486 35.62 -36.62 -8.10
C THR A 486 37.11 -36.48 -7.82
N SER A 487 37.87 -37.53 -8.13
CA SER A 487 39.33 -37.58 -7.93
C SER A 487 40.12 -36.51 -8.71
N MET A 488 39.48 -35.75 -9.60
CA MET A 488 40.06 -34.62 -10.33
C MET A 488 39.58 -33.24 -9.83
N GLY A 489 38.78 -33.18 -8.77
CA GLY A 489 38.22 -31.94 -8.19
C GLY A 489 36.71 -31.99 -7.97
N ALA A 490 36.20 -31.05 -7.17
CA ALA A 490 34.76 -30.87 -6.95
C ALA A 490 34.10 -30.28 -8.21
N THR A 491 33.10 -30.96 -8.76
CA THR A 491 32.32 -30.44 -9.89
C THR A 491 31.01 -29.85 -9.36
N ASP A 492 30.87 -28.53 -9.36
CA ASP A 492 29.64 -27.84 -8.97
C ASP A 492 28.77 -27.58 -10.20
N VAL A 493 27.63 -28.27 -10.31
CA VAL A 493 26.69 -28.14 -11.43
C VAL A 493 26.12 -26.73 -11.50
N ALA A 494 25.98 -26.04 -10.36
CA ALA A 494 25.48 -24.67 -10.34
C ALA A 494 26.43 -23.70 -11.04
N SER A 495 27.74 -23.87 -10.84
CA SER A 495 28.77 -23.06 -11.50
C SER A 495 28.77 -23.21 -13.03
N ILE A 496 28.55 -24.43 -13.55
CA ILE A 496 28.50 -24.72 -14.98
C ILE A 496 27.29 -24.04 -15.63
N VAL A 497 26.10 -24.21 -15.03
CA VAL A 497 24.86 -23.62 -15.56
C VAL A 497 24.90 -22.11 -15.48
N ASN A 498 25.40 -21.54 -14.38
CA ASN A 498 25.56 -20.09 -14.23
C ASN A 498 26.59 -19.50 -15.20
N GLY A 499 27.55 -20.30 -15.68
CA GLY A 499 28.48 -19.91 -16.75
C GLY A 499 27.82 -19.75 -18.12
N LEU A 500 26.69 -20.43 -18.37
CA LEU A 500 25.90 -20.30 -19.59
C LEU A 500 24.86 -19.18 -19.50
N ILE A 501 24.07 -19.18 -18.42
CA ILE A 501 23.03 -18.18 -18.14
C ILE A 501 23.20 -17.73 -16.69
N PRO A 502 23.69 -16.50 -16.45
CA PRO A 502 23.89 -16.00 -15.09
C PRO A 502 22.58 -16.00 -14.29
N SER A 503 22.65 -16.52 -13.07
CA SER A 503 21.53 -16.61 -12.13
C SER A 503 20.33 -17.40 -12.67
N PHE A 504 20.57 -18.42 -13.51
CA PHE A 504 19.52 -19.24 -14.11
C PHE A 504 18.54 -19.83 -13.09
N PHE A 505 19.04 -20.40 -12.00
CA PHE A 505 18.17 -21.01 -10.97
C PHE A 505 17.29 -19.98 -10.26
N THR A 506 17.81 -18.76 -10.07
CA THR A 506 17.03 -17.65 -9.51
C THR A 506 15.92 -17.25 -10.49
N LEU A 507 16.23 -17.11 -11.78
CA LEU A 507 15.23 -16.80 -12.81
C LEU A 507 14.17 -17.90 -12.94
N LEU A 508 14.58 -19.18 -12.88
CA LEU A 508 13.68 -20.33 -12.91
C LEU A 508 12.74 -20.33 -11.70
N PHE A 509 13.28 -20.10 -10.50
CA PHE A 509 12.49 -19.97 -9.27
C PHE A 509 11.45 -18.86 -9.39
N LEU A 510 11.85 -17.68 -9.84
CA LEU A 510 10.95 -16.53 -10.04
C LEU A 510 9.87 -16.85 -11.09
N GLY A 511 10.24 -17.50 -12.19
CA GLY A 511 9.32 -17.94 -13.23
C GLY A 511 8.28 -18.94 -12.73
N ILE A 512 8.69 -19.91 -11.90
CA ILE A 512 7.76 -20.86 -11.27
C ILE A 512 6.79 -20.12 -10.34
N CYS A 513 7.29 -19.21 -9.51
CA CYS A 513 6.45 -18.41 -8.62
C CYS A 513 5.44 -17.57 -9.41
N TYR A 514 5.88 -16.96 -10.52
CA TYR A 514 5.03 -16.17 -11.41
C TYR A 514 3.93 -17.02 -12.04
N LEU A 515 4.26 -18.22 -12.53
CA LEU A 515 3.30 -19.15 -13.11
C LEU A 515 2.24 -19.62 -12.09
N LEU A 516 2.62 -19.81 -10.83
CA LEU A 516 1.68 -20.18 -9.77
C LEU A 516 0.75 -19.02 -9.41
N LEU A 517 1.29 -17.81 -9.26
CA LEU A 517 0.52 -16.62 -8.92
C LEU A 517 -0.41 -16.17 -10.05
N SER A 518 0.06 -16.21 -11.31
CA SER A 518 -0.76 -15.90 -12.49
C SER A 518 -1.88 -16.91 -12.73
N LYS A 519 -1.76 -18.15 -12.21
CA LYS A 519 -2.86 -19.14 -12.17
C LYS A 519 -3.83 -18.93 -11.00
N GLY A 520 -3.74 -17.81 -10.29
CA GLY A 520 -4.64 -17.46 -9.19
C GLY A 520 -4.39 -18.23 -7.88
N LYS A 521 -3.21 -18.85 -7.71
CA LYS A 521 -2.87 -19.45 -6.40
C LYS A 521 -2.65 -18.34 -5.38
N SER A 522 -3.18 -18.53 -4.17
CA SER A 522 -3.00 -17.57 -3.07
C SER A 522 -1.52 -17.41 -2.72
N PHE A 523 -1.10 -16.16 -2.50
CA PHE A 523 0.25 -15.80 -2.05
C PHE A 523 0.72 -16.64 -0.86
N VAL A 524 -0.14 -16.84 0.14
CA VAL A 524 0.17 -17.63 1.36
C VAL A 524 0.52 -19.08 1.01
N LYS A 525 -0.15 -19.68 0.02
CA LYS A 525 0.14 -21.06 -0.41
C LYS A 525 1.50 -21.16 -1.11
N VAL A 526 1.83 -20.18 -1.94
CA VAL A 526 3.15 -20.12 -2.61
C VAL A 526 4.25 -19.89 -1.58
N LEU A 527 4.03 -18.99 -0.62
CA LEU A 527 4.93 -18.73 0.50
C LEU A 527 5.22 -20.01 1.31
N ILE A 528 4.19 -20.75 1.70
CA ILE A 528 4.34 -22.03 2.40
C ILE A 528 5.15 -23.02 1.53
N GLY A 529 4.91 -23.07 0.22
CA GLY A 529 5.69 -23.89 -0.70
C GLY A 529 7.18 -23.55 -0.72
N VAL A 530 7.54 -22.25 -0.71
CA VAL A 530 8.94 -21.79 -0.64
C VAL A 530 9.58 -22.14 0.70
N VAL A 531 8.85 -21.96 1.81
CA VAL A 531 9.33 -22.35 3.14
C VAL A 531 9.59 -23.86 3.22
N ILE A 532 8.66 -24.68 2.73
CA ILE A 532 8.83 -26.14 2.69
C ILE A 532 10.03 -26.52 1.82
N PHE A 533 10.17 -25.91 0.63
CA PHE A 533 11.29 -26.17 -0.26
C PHE A 533 12.64 -25.83 0.39
N GLY A 534 12.75 -24.68 1.04
CA GLY A 534 13.99 -24.28 1.71
C GLY A 534 14.34 -25.15 2.92
N LEU A 535 13.36 -25.51 3.75
CA LEU A 535 13.59 -26.40 4.91
C LEU A 535 13.98 -27.82 4.47
N LEU A 536 13.23 -28.42 3.55
CA LEU A 536 13.53 -29.78 3.05
C LEU A 536 14.81 -29.80 2.21
N GLY A 537 15.03 -28.77 1.39
CA GLY A 537 16.25 -28.61 0.60
C GLY A 537 17.50 -28.54 1.48
N SER A 538 17.42 -27.83 2.60
CA SER A 538 18.53 -27.77 3.56
C SER A 538 18.72 -29.08 4.34
N LEU A 539 17.64 -29.77 4.70
CA LEU A 539 17.71 -31.08 5.35
C LEU A 539 18.41 -32.13 4.47
N ILE A 540 18.19 -32.08 3.15
CA ILE A 540 18.78 -33.00 2.16
C ILE A 540 20.15 -32.50 1.67
N GLY A 541 20.53 -31.26 1.98
CA GLY A 541 21.81 -30.65 1.58
C GLY A 541 21.85 -30.13 0.13
N ILE A 542 20.68 -29.95 -0.51
CA ILE A 542 20.56 -29.43 -1.88
C ILE A 542 20.70 -27.89 -1.91
N VAL A 543 20.35 -27.23 -0.80
CA VAL A 543 20.33 -25.77 -0.65
C VAL A 543 20.99 -25.33 0.65
#